data_AF-A0AAP0NA10-F1
#
_entry.id   AF-A0AAP0NA10-F1
#
_cell.length_a   1.000
_cell.length_b   1.000
_cell.length_c   1.000
_cell.angle_alpha   90.00
_cell.angle_beta   90.00
_cell.angle_gamma   90.00
#
_symmetry.space_group_name_H-M   'P 1'
#
loop_
_entity.id
_entity.type
_entity.pdbx_description
1 polymer ?
#
loop_
_entity_poly.entity_id
_entity_poly.type
_entity_poly.pdbx_seq_one_letter_code
_entity_poly.pdbx_strand_id
1 'polypeptide(L)'
;MIVKLAMAEPLKKLVSCVILDLDGTLLNTDGIVIDVLRVVLVKYGKQWDGRGAHRIVGKTPLEAAAAIVEDYGLPCTTNEFNSEITPMFFEQCCNIKALQVPTG
;
A
#
# COMPACT_ATOMS: atom_id res chain seq x y z
N MET A 1 -50.31 1.18 -37.02
CA MET A 1 -50.12 0.72 -35.64
C MET A 1 -48.70 1.05 -35.24
N ILE A 2 -48.50 1.87 -34.19
CA ILE A 2 -47.17 2.25 -33.71
C ILE A 2 -46.97 1.55 -32.38
N VAL A 3 -46.05 0.60 -32.32
CA VAL A 3 -45.70 -0.10 -31.07
C VAL A 3 -44.74 0.82 -30.31
N LYS A 4 -45.20 1.40 -29.19
CA LYS A 4 -44.34 2.13 -28.25
C LYS A 4 -43.35 1.14 -27.63
N LEU A 5 -42.08 1.26 -27.97
CA LEU A 5 -41.00 0.58 -27.27
C LEU A 5 -40.79 1.30 -25.94
N ALA A 6 -41.19 0.67 -24.83
CA ALA A 6 -40.92 1.20 -23.50
C ALA A 6 -39.41 1.13 -23.25
N MET A 7 -38.76 2.30 -23.17
CA MET A 7 -37.41 2.42 -22.66
C MET A 7 -37.46 2.09 -21.17
N ALA A 8 -36.73 1.08 -20.73
CA ALA A 8 -36.63 0.76 -19.31
C ALA A 8 -35.89 1.90 -18.59
N GLU A 9 -36.57 2.58 -17.68
CA GLU A 9 -35.97 3.58 -16.79
C GLU A 9 -34.80 2.93 -16.01
N PRO A 10 -33.64 3.59 -15.88
CA PRO A 10 -32.52 3.02 -15.13
C PRO A 10 -32.94 2.88 -13.66
N LEU A 11 -33.03 1.65 -13.17
CA LEU A 11 -33.22 1.38 -11.75
C LEU A 11 -32.07 2.05 -10.97
N LYS A 12 -32.37 3.15 -10.27
CA LYS A 12 -31.48 3.68 -9.23
C LYS A 12 -31.33 2.60 -8.16
N LYS A 13 -30.27 1.80 -8.25
CA LYS A 13 -29.89 0.87 -7.19
C LYS A 13 -29.59 1.69 -5.95
N LEU A 14 -30.51 1.67 -4.99
CA LEU A 14 -30.27 2.19 -3.65
C LEU A 14 -29.25 1.28 -2.97
N VAL A 15 -28.13 1.85 -2.56
CA VAL A 15 -27.10 1.15 -1.80
C VAL A 15 -27.49 1.18 -0.33
N SER A 16 -27.77 0.01 0.25
CA SER A 16 -28.16 -0.10 1.67
C SER A 16 -26.97 -0.26 2.61
N CYS A 17 -25.84 -0.78 2.12
CA CYS A 17 -24.63 -1.07 2.91
C CYS A 17 -23.37 -0.80 2.08
N VAL A 18 -22.28 -0.45 2.76
CA VAL A 18 -20.95 -0.23 2.15
C VAL A 18 -19.91 -1.08 2.88
N ILE A 19 -19.03 -1.74 2.13
CA ILE A 19 -17.83 -2.39 2.66
C ILE A 19 -16.65 -1.51 2.25
N LEU A 20 -15.85 -1.11 3.24
CA LEU A 20 -14.67 -0.28 3.02
C LEU A 20 -13.44 -1.14 3.21
N ASP A 21 -12.52 -1.02 2.26
CA ASP A 21 -11.17 -1.52 2.41
C ASP A 21 -10.41 -0.71 3.45
N LEU A 22 -9.38 -1.28 4.06
CA LEU A 22 -8.69 -0.67 5.21
C LEU A 22 -7.39 0.03 4.77
N ASP A 23 -6.43 -0.76 4.32
CA ASP A 23 -5.12 -0.28 3.87
C ASP A 23 -5.24 0.48 2.54
N GLY A 24 -4.55 1.62 2.44
CA GLY A 24 -4.63 2.46 1.24
C GLY A 24 -6.00 3.09 0.98
N THR A 25 -7.02 2.82 1.81
CA THR A 25 -8.37 3.39 1.70
C THR A 25 -8.74 4.20 2.95
N LEU A 26 -8.73 3.58 4.13
CA LEU A 26 -9.00 4.25 5.41
C LEU A 26 -7.72 4.66 6.14
N LEU A 27 -6.66 3.87 6.00
CA LEU A 27 -5.39 4.05 6.69
C LEU A 27 -4.26 4.29 5.69
N ASN A 28 -3.36 5.21 6.04
CA ASN A 28 -2.14 5.46 5.27
C ASN A 28 -1.04 4.45 5.65
N THR A 29 -1.18 3.22 5.17
CA THR A 29 -0.20 2.15 5.32
C THR A 29 1.08 2.41 4.53
N ASP A 30 0.97 3.05 3.35
CA ASP A 30 2.13 3.39 2.52
C ASP A 30 3.10 4.35 3.22
N GLY A 31 2.57 5.29 4.02
CA GLY A 31 3.38 6.21 4.82
C GLY A 31 4.30 5.46 5.80
N ILE A 32 3.77 4.43 6.48
CA ILE A 32 4.55 3.56 7.37
C ILE A 32 5.63 2.81 6.58
N VAL A 33 5.26 2.25 5.42
CA VAL A 33 6.21 1.55 4.54
C VAL A 33 7.38 2.46 4.17
N ILE A 34 7.09 3.69 3.74
CA ILE A 34 8.10 4.68 3.37
C ILE A 34 8.99 5.06 4.57
N ASP A 35 8.40 5.28 5.74
CA ASP A 35 9.14 5.70 6.93
C ASP A 35 10.10 4.61 7.42
N VAL A 36 9.66 3.34 7.48
CA VAL A 36 10.54 2.21 7.82
C VAL A 36 11.66 2.05 6.79
N LEU A 37 11.33 2.08 5.50
CA LEU A 37 12.33 1.93 4.44
C LEU A 37 13.38 3.05 4.49
N ARG A 38 12.98 4.29 4.80
CA ARG A 38 13.91 5.41 4.98
C ARG A 38 14.89 5.16 6.12
N VAL A 39 14.42 4.61 7.25
CA VAL A 39 15.29 4.30 8.40
C VAL A 39 16.26 3.16 8.08
N VAL A 40 15.76 2.09 7.46
CA VAL A 40 16.56 0.88 7.22
C VAL A 40 17.60 1.10 6.11
N LEU A 41 17.23 1.76 5.01
CA LEU A 41 18.13 1.98 3.88
C LEU A 41 19.34 2.85 4.25
N VAL A 42 19.20 3.76 5.22
CA VAL A 42 20.32 4.58 5.72
C VAL A 42 21.46 3.71 6.27
N LYS A 43 21.15 2.55 6.89
CA LYS A 43 22.17 1.61 7.39
C LYS A 43 23.05 1.04 6.28
N TYR A 44 22.52 0.98 5.07
CA TYR A 44 23.20 0.48 3.88
C TYR A 44 23.80 1.62 3.02
N GLY A 45 23.80 2.86 3.53
CA GLY A 45 24.26 4.04 2.78
C GLY A 45 23.33 4.39 1.59
N LYS A 46 22.06 3.99 1.66
CA LYS A 46 21.03 4.24 0.64
C LYS A 46 19.95 5.16 1.19
N GLN A 47 19.13 5.73 0.30
CA GLN A 47 17.94 6.50 0.68
C GLN A 47 16.77 6.01 -0.15
N TRP A 48 15.58 5.94 0.48
CA TRP A 48 14.36 5.62 -0.25
C TRP A 48 14.05 6.73 -1.27
N ASP A 49 14.01 6.38 -2.55
CA ASP A 49 13.75 7.30 -3.67
C ASP A 49 12.40 7.05 -4.37
N GLY A 50 11.62 6.08 -3.90
CA GLY A 50 10.28 5.76 -4.43
C GLY A 50 10.26 4.94 -5.73
N ARG A 51 11.40 4.69 -6.38
CA ARG A 51 11.43 4.04 -7.71
C ARG A 51 10.83 2.63 -7.73
N GLY A 52 10.93 1.93 -6.59
CA GLY A 52 10.42 0.57 -6.38
C GLY A 52 9.01 0.50 -5.79
N ALA A 53 8.31 1.62 -5.58
CA ALA A 53 7.02 1.63 -4.88
C ALA A 53 5.98 0.68 -5.52
N HIS A 54 5.85 0.72 -6.85
CA HIS A 54 4.95 -0.17 -7.59
C HIS A 54 5.34 -1.65 -7.54
N ARG A 55 6.61 -1.96 -7.22
CA ARG A 55 7.10 -3.34 -7.13
C ARG A 55 6.79 -3.98 -5.77
N ILE A 56 6.50 -3.17 -4.75
CA ILE A 56 6.23 -3.64 -3.38
C ILE A 56 4.74 -3.60 -3.01
N VAL A 57 3.95 -2.71 -3.63
CA VAL A 57 2.51 -2.61 -3.38
C VAL A 57 1.80 -3.89 -3.80
N GLY A 58 0.95 -4.42 -2.91
CA GLY A 58 0.16 -5.63 -3.14
C GLY A 58 0.98 -6.93 -3.18
N LYS A 59 2.26 -6.89 -2.79
CA LYS A 59 3.12 -8.07 -2.69
C LYS A 59 3.13 -8.64 -1.28
N THR A 60 3.48 -9.92 -1.17
CA THR A 60 3.78 -10.50 0.14
C THR A 60 5.02 -9.83 0.75
N PRO A 61 5.18 -9.82 2.08
CA PRO A 61 6.33 -9.19 2.73
C PRO A 61 7.68 -9.68 2.19
N LEU A 62 7.79 -10.99 1.91
CA LEU A 62 9.03 -11.57 1.40
C LEU A 62 9.33 -11.16 -0.05
N GLU A 63 8.31 -11.09 -0.91
CA GLU A 63 8.46 -10.61 -2.29
C GLU A 63 8.83 -9.11 -2.32
N ALA A 64 8.21 -8.30 -1.45
CA ALA A 64 8.54 -6.90 -1.31
C ALA A 64 9.99 -6.72 -0.81
N ALA A 65 10.40 -7.48 0.20
CA ALA A 65 11.78 -7.50 0.69
C ALA A 65 12.77 -7.88 -0.42
N ALA A 66 12.43 -8.88 -1.24
CA ALA A 66 13.27 -9.29 -2.37
C ALA A 66 13.45 -8.16 -3.39
N ALA A 67 12.35 -7.48 -3.73
CA ALA A 67 12.39 -6.34 -4.65
C ALA A 67 13.26 -5.20 -4.11
N ILE A 68 13.19 -4.90 -2.81
CA ILE A 68 14.03 -3.85 -2.20
C ILE A 68 15.51 -4.23 -2.19
N VAL A 69 15.84 -5.47 -1.80
CA VAL A 69 17.23 -5.95 -1.78
C VAL A 69 17.83 -5.90 -3.18
N GLU A 70 17.08 -6.33 -4.19
CA GLU A 70 17.49 -6.27 -5.60
C GLU A 70 17.64 -4.82 -6.08
N ASP A 71 16.62 -3.98 -5.87
CA ASP A 71 16.58 -2.61 -6.38
C ASP A 71 17.72 -1.77 -5.83
N TYR A 72 18.04 -1.91 -4.55
CA TYR A 72 19.07 -1.11 -3.88
C TYR A 72 20.44 -1.79 -3.85
N GLY A 73 20.55 -3.02 -4.36
CA GLY A 73 21.79 -3.80 -4.35
C GLY A 73 22.33 -4.00 -2.94
N LEU A 74 21.44 -4.39 -2.01
CA LEU A 74 21.82 -4.55 -0.60
C LEU A 74 22.72 -5.79 -0.42
N PRO A 75 23.71 -5.74 0.48
CA PRO A 75 24.63 -6.85 0.70
C PRO A 75 24.05 -7.99 1.56
N CYS A 76 22.81 -7.84 2.08
CA CYS A 76 22.13 -8.83 2.89
C CYS A 76 21.19 -9.71 2.06
N THR A 77 20.78 -10.85 2.64
CA THR A 77 19.77 -11.71 2.03
C THR A 77 18.37 -11.15 2.23
N THR A 78 17.43 -11.57 1.37
CA THR A 78 16.00 -11.22 1.51
C THR A 78 15.43 -11.59 2.88
N ASN A 79 15.82 -12.75 3.43
CA ASN A 79 15.32 -13.22 4.72
C ASN A 79 15.85 -12.37 5.88
N GLU A 80 17.14 -12.02 5.86
CA GLU A 80 17.73 -11.12 6.87
C GLU A 80 17.05 -9.74 6.82
N PHE A 81 16.90 -9.17 5.63
CA PHE A 81 16.22 -7.90 5.44
C PHE A 81 14.76 -7.95 5.94
N ASN A 82 14.00 -8.97 5.55
CA ASN A 82 12.62 -9.13 5.99
C ASN A 82 12.52 -9.27 7.52
N SER A 83 13.44 -10.02 8.14
CA SER A 83 13.47 -10.23 9.59
C SER A 83 13.82 -8.95 10.34
N GLU A 84 14.65 -8.08 9.75
CA GLU A 84 15.02 -6.78 10.30
C GLU A 84 13.84 -5.78 10.24
N ILE A 85 13.14 -5.69 9.10
CA ILE A 85 12.10 -4.67 8.90
C ILE A 85 10.75 -5.04 9.52
N THR A 86 10.43 -6.33 9.63
CA THR A 86 9.14 -6.81 10.16
C THR A 86 8.79 -6.23 11.53
N PRO A 87 9.66 -6.28 12.57
CA PRO A 87 9.34 -5.70 13.87
C PRO A 87 9.11 -4.18 13.81
N MET A 88 9.83 -3.47 12.94
CA MET A 88 9.66 -2.02 12.77
C MET A 88 8.27 -1.66 12.26
N PHE A 89 7.69 -2.48 11.38
CA PHE A 89 6.31 -2.31 10.95
C PHE A 89 5.31 -2.49 12.10
N PHE A 90 5.47 -3.54 12.90
CA PHE A 90 4.59 -3.78 14.05
C PHE A 90 4.64 -2.64 15.07
N GLU A 91 5.80 -2.05 15.33
CA GLU A 91 5.95 -0.90 16.21
C GLU A 91 5.25 0.35 15.68
N GLN A 92 5.24 0.53 14.35
CA GLN A 92 4.60 1.69 13.71
C GLN A 92 3.10 1.51 13.49
N CYS A 93 2.56 0.29 13.47
CA CYS A 93 1.13 0.03 13.30
C CYS A 93 0.26 0.83 14.28
N CYS A 94 0.69 0.98 15.54
CA CYS A 94 -0.04 1.76 16.55
C CYS A 94 -0.07 3.27 16.26
N ASN A 95 0.83 3.75 15.41
CA ASN A 95 0.97 5.16 15.05
C ASN A 95 0.37 5.48 13.67
N ILE A 96 -0.32 4.50 13.04
CA ILE A 96 -0.88 4.68 11.70
C ILE A 96 -1.92 5.79 11.70
N LYS A 97 -1.83 6.65 10.68
CA LYS A 97 -2.76 7.76 10.49
C LYS A 97 -3.87 7.37 9.54
N ALA A 98 -5.04 7.97 9.73
CA ALA A 98 -6.08 7.94 8.71
C ALA A 98 -5.52 8.46 7.38
N LEU A 99 -5.93 7.84 6.26
CA LEU A 99 -5.59 8.34 4.94
C LEU A 99 -6.28 9.70 4.76
N GLN A 100 -5.48 10.77 4.70
CA GLN A 100 -6.02 12.10 4.46
C GLN A 100 -6.48 12.18 3.01
N VAL A 101 -7.78 12.38 2.81
CA VAL A 101 -8.29 12.77 1.50
C VAL A 101 -7.79 14.19 1.22
N PRO A 102 -7.16 14.46 0.06
CA PRO A 102 -6.72 15.81 -0.27
C PRO A 102 -7.90 16.78 -0.14
N THR A 103 -7.80 17.75 0.76
CA THR A 103 -8.71 18.89 0.74
C THR A 103 -8.32 19.74 -0.45
N GLY A 104 -9.14 19.67 -1.50
CA GLY A 104 -9.00 20.48 -2.71
C GLY A 104 -9.11 21.98 -2.42
#